data_AF-A0A2W4JNU0-F1
#
_entry.id   AF-A0A2W4JNU0-F1
#
_cell.length_a   1.000
_cell.length_b   1.000
_cell.length_c   1.000
_cell.angle_alpha   90.00
_cell.angle_beta   90.00
_cell.angle_gamma   90.00
#
_symmetry.space_group_name_H-M   'P 1'
#
loop_
_entity.id
_entity.type
_entity.pdbx_description
1 polymer ?
#
loop_
_entity_poly.entity_id
_entity_poly.type
_entity_poly.pdbx_seq_one_letter_code
_entity_poly.pdbx_strand_id
1 'polypeptide(L)'
;QDDNAVAEQLFSEVVGSLAGAFSRYVNDDDKGHRITKIQSDSVGFAKSLAAEVENNYSWESGRGLTITTATIIAIEYDEDTQALLSDVRKADALSGGRADTFLKQSVARGIEAAGSNEGGGGTGLAMMGVGMGAIGGVVPPTPGVGAGAAAPAQADPAAQLAQYKKMLDDGLITQEDFDALKKKTLGL
;
A
#
# COMPACT_ATOMS: atom_id res chain seq x y z
N GLN A 1 19.15 14.37 20.35
CA GLN A 1 19.93 13.23 19.83
C GLN A 1 21.37 13.61 20.09
N ASP A 2 22.05 12.87 20.95
CA ASP A 2 23.44 13.16 21.27
C ASP A 2 24.29 12.79 20.05
N ASP A 3 24.79 13.82 19.37
CA ASP A 3 25.74 13.69 18.26
C ASP A 3 27.05 13.12 18.81
N ASN A 4 27.27 11.82 18.58
CA ASN A 4 28.52 11.18 18.93
C ASN A 4 29.39 11.09 17.68
N ALA A 5 30.28 12.08 17.51
CA ALA A 5 31.21 12.16 16.39
C ALA A 5 32.06 10.88 16.19
N VAL A 6 32.36 10.16 17.28
CA VAL A 6 33.08 8.88 17.18
C VAL A 6 32.20 7.80 16.57
N ALA A 7 30.93 7.73 16.97
CA ALA A 7 29.99 6.77 16.40
C ALA A 7 29.76 7.03 14.90
N GLU A 8 29.61 8.29 14.50
CA GLU A 8 29.47 8.67 13.09
C GLU A 8 30.71 8.31 12.26
N GLN A 9 31.91 8.55 12.81
CA GLN A 9 33.15 8.16 12.18
C GLN A 9 33.23 6.65 11.99
N LEU A 10 33.02 5.86 13.06
CA LEU A 10 33.10 4.40 12.98
C LEU A 10 32.04 3.84 12.02
N PHE A 11 30.83 4.40 12.02
CA PHE A 11 29.78 4.04 11.08
C PHE A 11 30.19 4.32 9.64
N SER A 12 30.72 5.52 9.36
CA SER A 12 31.16 5.92 8.03
C SER A 12 32.31 5.03 7.52
N GLU A 13 33.25 4.66 8.39
CA GLU A 13 34.34 3.74 8.08
C GLU A 13 33.83 2.32 7.75
N VAL A 14 32.84 1.82 8.50
CA VAL A 14 32.20 0.53 8.20
C VAL A 14 31.47 0.59 6.85
N VAL A 15 30.67 1.63 6.62
CA VAL A 15 29.92 1.81 5.37
C VAL A 15 30.86 1.94 4.17
N GLY A 16 31.96 2.68 4.32
CA GLY A 16 33.00 2.84 3.30
C GLY A 16 33.67 1.51 2.92
N SER A 17 33.78 0.57 3.87
CA SER A 17 34.37 -0.75 3.64
C SER A 17 33.39 -1.81 3.13
N LEU A 18 32.08 -1.55 3.11
CA LEU A 18 31.07 -2.56 2.72
C LEU A 18 31.28 -3.08 1.28
N ALA A 19 31.55 -2.19 0.33
CA ALA A 19 31.71 -2.57 -1.08
C ALA A 19 32.89 -3.54 -1.27
N GLY A 20 34.03 -3.24 -0.64
CA GLY A 20 35.20 -4.13 -0.61
C GLY A 20 34.88 -5.45 0.08
N ALA A 21 34.12 -5.42 1.19
CA ALA A 21 33.81 -6.60 1.97
C ALA A 21 32.91 -7.57 1.21
N PHE A 22 31.89 -7.03 0.52
CA PHE A 22 31.02 -7.80 -0.37
C PHE A 22 31.80 -8.42 -1.52
N SER A 23 32.65 -7.63 -2.19
CA SER A 23 33.49 -8.11 -3.28
C SER A 23 34.41 -9.24 -2.81
N ARG A 24 35.11 -9.04 -1.69
CA ARG A 24 36.01 -10.04 -1.10
C ARG A 24 35.27 -11.32 -0.74
N TYR A 25 34.12 -11.22 -0.07
CA TYR A 25 33.36 -12.39 0.35
C TYR A 25 32.80 -13.18 -0.84
N VAL A 26 32.25 -12.50 -1.85
CA VAL A 26 31.69 -13.17 -3.04
C VAL A 26 32.80 -13.78 -3.90
N ASN A 27 33.95 -13.13 -4.02
CA ASN A 27 35.04 -13.65 -4.84
C ASN A 27 35.88 -14.73 -4.14
N ASP A 28 35.54 -15.13 -2.93
CA ASP A 28 36.16 -16.25 -2.23
C ASP A 28 35.65 -17.59 -2.81
N ASP A 29 36.59 -18.43 -3.26
CA ASP A 29 36.33 -19.72 -3.91
C ASP A 29 35.51 -20.66 -3.00
N ASP A 30 35.74 -20.62 -1.69
CA ASP A 30 35.03 -21.44 -0.70
C ASP A 30 33.55 -21.04 -0.55
N LYS A 31 33.18 -19.85 -1.04
CA LYS A 31 31.82 -19.28 -0.95
C LYS A 31 31.01 -19.49 -2.23
N GLY A 32 31.61 -20.11 -3.25
CA GLY A 32 30.95 -20.50 -4.50
C GLY A 32 30.38 -19.32 -5.29
N HIS A 33 30.97 -18.13 -5.15
CA HIS A 33 30.63 -16.91 -5.88
C HIS A 33 29.17 -16.45 -5.79
N ARG A 34 28.53 -16.67 -4.64
CA ARG A 34 27.11 -16.32 -4.44
C ARG A 34 26.91 -15.34 -3.30
N ILE A 35 26.42 -14.15 -3.64
CA ILE A 35 25.99 -13.12 -2.68
C ILE A 35 24.94 -13.65 -1.68
N THR A 36 24.09 -14.59 -2.11
CA THR A 36 23.03 -15.17 -1.28
C THR A 36 23.56 -15.96 -0.08
N LYS A 37 24.84 -16.36 -0.08
CA LYS A 37 25.46 -17.08 1.04
C LYS A 37 25.77 -16.20 2.24
N ILE A 38 25.83 -14.88 2.07
CA ILE A 38 26.18 -13.96 3.16
C ILE A 38 25.19 -14.07 4.32
N GLN A 39 23.89 -14.18 4.02
CA GLN A 39 22.86 -14.30 5.06
C GLN A 39 23.04 -15.56 5.93
N SER A 40 23.55 -16.64 5.35
CA SER A 40 23.80 -17.90 6.08
C SER A 40 25.17 -17.99 6.76
N ASP A 41 26.11 -17.12 6.40
CA ASP A 41 27.51 -17.14 6.88
C ASP A 41 27.94 -15.74 7.33
N SER A 42 27.29 -15.28 8.41
CA SER A 42 27.58 -14.00 9.06
C SER A 42 29.01 -13.91 9.58
N VAL A 43 29.61 -15.03 10.00
CA VAL A 43 31.00 -15.07 10.49
C VAL A 43 31.99 -14.91 9.35
N GLY A 44 31.79 -15.61 8.22
CA GLY A 44 32.63 -15.46 7.03
C GLY A 44 32.57 -14.04 6.49
N PHE A 45 31.37 -13.45 6.40
CA PHE A 45 31.21 -12.07 5.97
C PHE A 45 31.87 -11.07 6.94
N ALA A 46 31.73 -11.30 8.26
CA ALA A 46 32.41 -10.48 9.27
C ALA A 46 33.93 -10.47 9.11
N LYS A 47 34.54 -11.60 8.76
CA LYS A 47 35.99 -11.68 8.47
C LYS A 47 36.36 -10.85 7.24
N SER A 48 35.56 -10.92 6.18
CA SER A 48 35.78 -10.10 4.99
C SER A 48 35.67 -8.61 5.30
N LEU A 49 34.67 -8.22 6.09
CA LEU A 49 34.48 -6.83 6.54
C LEU A 49 35.61 -6.36 7.47
N ALA A 50 36.01 -7.18 8.43
CA ALA A 50 37.12 -6.89 9.34
C ALA A 50 38.42 -6.65 8.56
N ALA A 51 38.71 -7.49 7.56
CA ALA A 51 39.89 -7.33 6.72
C ALA A 51 39.88 -6.01 5.94
N GLU A 52 38.74 -5.59 5.39
CA GLU A 52 38.63 -4.31 4.67
C GLU A 52 38.78 -3.11 5.60
N VAL A 53 38.14 -3.17 6.77
CA VAL A 53 38.24 -2.10 7.77
C VAL A 53 39.67 -1.99 8.30
N GLU A 54 40.37 -3.12 8.51
CA GLU A 54 41.78 -3.11 8.90
C GLU A 54 42.67 -2.48 7.81
N ASN A 55 42.48 -2.88 6.55
CA ASN A 55 43.29 -2.35 5.44
C ASN A 55 43.10 -0.84 5.24
N ASN A 56 41.88 -0.33 5.43
CA ASN A 56 41.54 1.06 5.12
C ASN A 56 41.69 2.00 6.34
N TYR A 57 41.51 1.48 7.56
CA TYR A 57 41.37 2.29 8.78
C TYR A 57 42.14 1.76 9.99
N SER A 58 42.81 0.60 9.88
CA SER A 58 43.67 0.01 10.92
C SER A 58 43.01 -0.09 12.30
N TRP A 59 41.79 -0.63 12.33
CA TRP A 59 41.00 -0.75 13.56
C TRP A 59 41.66 -1.65 14.59
N GLU A 60 42.17 -2.82 14.20
CA GLU A 60 42.73 -3.78 15.14
C GLU A 60 44.12 -3.32 15.59
N SER A 61 45.00 -3.03 14.62
CA SER A 61 46.39 -2.64 14.90
C SER A 61 46.53 -1.24 15.51
N GLY A 62 45.67 -0.29 15.12
CA GLY A 62 45.75 1.10 15.56
C GLY A 62 44.85 1.44 16.74
N ARG A 63 43.65 0.85 16.82
CA ARG A 63 42.62 1.22 17.81
C ARG A 63 42.23 0.10 18.77
N GLY A 64 42.67 -1.14 18.51
CA GLY A 64 42.27 -2.32 19.28
C GLY A 64 40.79 -2.72 19.11
N LEU A 65 40.17 -2.33 17.99
CA LEU A 65 38.79 -2.65 17.65
C LEU A 65 38.74 -3.85 16.69
N THR A 66 37.86 -4.81 16.96
CA THR A 66 37.68 -6.00 16.11
C THR A 66 36.22 -6.22 15.80
N ILE A 67 35.92 -6.54 14.53
CA ILE A 67 34.59 -6.99 14.10
C ILE A 67 34.55 -8.51 14.22
N THR A 68 33.93 -9.03 15.27
CA THR A 68 33.80 -10.48 15.49
C THR A 68 32.65 -11.10 14.69
N THR A 69 31.57 -10.34 14.46
CA THR A 69 30.38 -10.82 13.76
C THR A 69 29.66 -9.65 13.09
N ALA A 70 29.09 -9.89 11.91
CA ALA A 70 28.31 -8.94 11.15
C ALA A 70 27.15 -9.69 10.46
N THR A 71 25.93 -9.22 10.64
CA THR A 71 24.73 -9.86 10.07
C THR A 71 23.94 -8.84 9.26
N ILE A 72 23.49 -9.24 8.07
CA ILE A 72 22.55 -8.45 7.28
C ILE A 72 21.15 -8.68 7.85
N ILE A 73 20.61 -7.69 8.55
CA ILE A 73 19.31 -7.78 9.23
C ILE A 73 18.17 -7.89 8.21
N ALA A 74 18.23 -7.12 7.13
CA ALA A 74 17.33 -7.24 5.99
C ALA A 74 17.98 -6.62 4.75
N ILE A 75 17.71 -7.20 3.58
CA ILE A 75 17.88 -6.50 2.29
C ILE A 75 16.53 -5.86 2.04
N GLU A 76 16.32 -4.66 2.57
CA GLU A 76 15.12 -3.89 2.30
C GLU A 76 15.28 -3.18 0.96
N TYR A 77 14.26 -3.27 0.12
CA TYR A 77 14.11 -2.32 -0.97
C TYR A 77 14.01 -0.93 -0.35
N ASP A 78 14.68 0.05 -0.96
CA ASP A 78 14.55 1.44 -0.55
C ASP A 78 13.08 1.89 -0.55
N GLU A 79 12.80 2.97 0.17
CA GLU A 79 11.44 3.46 0.40
C GLU A 79 10.71 3.76 -0.92
N ASP A 80 11.42 4.31 -1.91
CA ASP A 80 10.88 4.61 -3.25
C ASP A 80 10.47 3.33 -3.99
N THR A 81 11.29 2.29 -3.92
CA THR A 81 11.02 0.99 -4.55
C THR A 81 9.90 0.24 -3.83
N GLN A 82 9.82 0.33 -2.50
CA GLN A 82 8.69 -0.19 -1.71
C GLN A 82 7.38 0.49 -2.12
N ALA A 83 7.39 1.82 -2.23
CA ALA A 83 6.24 2.61 -2.65
C ALA A 83 5.81 2.23 -4.07
N LEU A 84 6.76 2.15 -5.01
CA LEU A 84 6.49 1.75 -6.39
C LEU A 84 5.92 0.33 -6.49
N LEU A 85 6.48 -0.64 -5.75
CA LEU A 85 5.93 -2.00 -5.69
C LEU A 85 4.51 -2.02 -5.09
N SER A 86 4.27 -1.22 -4.05
CA SER A 86 2.94 -1.08 -3.45
C SER A 86 1.93 -0.57 -4.47
N ASP A 87 2.29 0.46 -5.24
CA ASP A 87 1.37 1.09 -6.18
C ASP A 87 1.10 0.20 -7.40
N VAL A 88 2.12 -0.51 -7.90
CA VAL A 88 1.92 -1.55 -8.93
C VAL A 88 0.98 -2.65 -8.42
N ARG A 89 1.14 -3.09 -7.16
CA ARG A 89 0.25 -4.11 -6.56
C ARG A 89 -1.19 -3.61 -6.40
N LYS A 90 -1.39 -2.35 -5.99
CA LYS A 90 -2.72 -1.72 -5.90
C LYS A 90 -3.36 -1.62 -7.29
N ALA A 91 -2.60 -1.16 -8.29
CA ALA A 91 -3.06 -1.04 -9.66
C ALA A 91 -3.40 -2.40 -10.27
N ASP A 92 -2.60 -3.44 -10.02
CA ASP A 92 -2.88 -4.82 -10.47
C ASP A 92 -4.13 -5.41 -9.76
N ALA A 93 -4.28 -5.15 -8.46
CA ALA A 93 -5.46 -5.54 -7.70
C ALA A 93 -6.75 -4.85 -8.19
N LEU A 94 -6.65 -3.61 -8.66
CA LEU A 94 -7.73 -2.80 -9.22
C LEU A 94 -8.02 -3.10 -10.71
N SER A 95 -7.03 -3.55 -11.48
CA SER A 95 -7.17 -3.82 -12.91
C SER A 95 -7.46 -5.30 -13.23
N GLY A 96 -7.16 -6.22 -12.32
CA GLY A 96 -7.57 -7.62 -12.43
C GLY A 96 -9.02 -7.88 -12.02
N GLY A 97 -9.58 -9.03 -12.40
CA GLY A 97 -10.96 -9.44 -12.06
C GLY A 97 -11.28 -9.55 -10.55
N ARG A 98 -10.28 -9.39 -9.68
CA ARG A 98 -10.44 -9.29 -8.22
C ARG A 98 -11.08 -7.96 -7.81
N ALA A 99 -10.87 -6.88 -8.56
CA ALA A 99 -11.49 -5.57 -8.31
C ALA A 99 -13.02 -5.64 -8.43
N ASP A 100 -13.51 -6.30 -9.48
CA ASP A 100 -14.94 -6.55 -9.69
C ASP A 100 -15.54 -7.41 -8.57
N THR A 101 -14.78 -8.40 -8.08
CA THR A 101 -15.20 -9.23 -6.93
C THR A 101 -15.22 -8.43 -5.62
N PHE A 102 -14.21 -7.59 -5.36
CA PHE A 102 -14.17 -6.71 -4.19
C PHE A 102 -15.27 -5.65 -4.21
N LEU A 103 -15.56 -5.08 -5.38
CA LEU A 103 -16.64 -4.11 -5.56
C LEU A 103 -18.02 -4.78 -5.39
N LYS A 104 -18.22 -5.98 -5.95
CA LYS A 104 -19.44 -6.76 -5.73
C LYS A 104 -19.64 -7.14 -4.27
N GLN A 105 -18.56 -7.49 -3.56
CA GLN A 105 -18.61 -7.79 -2.14
C GLN A 105 -18.80 -6.55 -1.26
N SER A 106 -18.23 -5.39 -1.61
CA SER A 106 -18.45 -4.14 -0.86
C SER A 106 -19.88 -3.62 -1.04
N VAL A 107 -20.44 -3.74 -2.26
CA VAL A 107 -21.85 -3.46 -2.54
C VAL A 107 -22.75 -4.46 -1.81
N ALA A 108 -22.46 -5.77 -1.85
CA ALA A 108 -23.23 -6.78 -1.14
C ALA A 108 -23.25 -6.54 0.38
N ARG A 109 -22.09 -6.27 0.99
CA ARG A 109 -22.00 -5.91 2.42
C ARG A 109 -22.67 -4.57 2.73
N GLY A 110 -22.66 -3.62 1.82
CA GLY A 110 -23.37 -2.35 1.97
C GLY A 110 -24.89 -2.54 1.99
N ILE A 111 -25.41 -3.41 1.12
CA ILE A 111 -26.83 -3.80 1.08
C ILE A 111 -27.19 -4.61 2.34
N GLU A 112 -26.31 -5.52 2.78
CA GLU A 112 -26.49 -6.31 4.00
C GLU A 112 -26.48 -5.43 5.26
N ALA A 113 -25.56 -4.47 5.36
CA ALA A 113 -25.50 -3.49 6.46
C ALA A 113 -26.70 -2.54 6.46
N ALA A 114 -27.18 -2.13 5.29
CA ALA A 114 -28.41 -1.34 5.17
C ALA A 114 -29.67 -2.14 5.56
N GLY A 115 -29.67 -3.45 5.31
CA GLY A 115 -30.75 -4.37 5.67
C GLY A 115 -30.73 -4.86 7.12
N SER A 116 -29.55 -4.91 7.76
CA SER A 116 -29.36 -5.37 9.15
C SER A 116 -29.47 -4.26 10.21
N ASN A 117 -29.66 -3.01 9.79
CA ASN A 117 -30.08 -1.95 10.72
C ASN A 117 -31.52 -2.20 11.18
N GLU A 118 -31.74 -2.27 12.50
CA GLU A 118 -33.05 -2.55 13.14
C GLU A 118 -34.16 -1.52 12.84
N GLY A 119 -33.83 -0.38 12.20
CA GLY A 119 -34.79 0.59 11.67
C GLY A 119 -34.88 0.68 10.14
N GLY A 120 -34.10 -0.12 9.40
CA GLY A 120 -33.89 -0.02 7.94
C GLY A 120 -34.42 -1.18 7.10
N GLY A 121 -34.86 -2.28 7.73
CA GLY A 121 -35.35 -3.48 7.04
C GLY A 121 -36.59 -3.28 6.16
N GLY A 122 -37.35 -2.20 6.35
CA GLY A 122 -38.49 -1.83 5.51
C GLY A 122 -38.12 -0.91 4.35
N THR A 123 -37.18 0.00 4.55
CA THR A 123 -36.82 1.08 3.60
C THR A 123 -35.77 0.63 2.58
N GLY A 124 -34.82 -0.22 2.97
CA GLY A 124 -33.81 -0.80 2.06
C GLY A 124 -34.43 -1.81 1.09
N LEU A 125 -35.38 -2.64 1.57
CA LEU A 125 -36.19 -3.50 0.72
C LEU A 125 -37.23 -2.72 -0.09
N ALA A 126 -37.76 -1.60 0.42
CA ALA A 126 -38.62 -0.72 -0.38
C ALA A 126 -37.85 -0.07 -1.53
N MET A 127 -36.60 0.36 -1.34
CA MET A 127 -35.78 0.88 -2.44
C MET A 127 -35.35 -0.20 -3.44
N MET A 128 -35.14 -1.45 -2.99
CA MET A 128 -34.93 -2.59 -3.87
C MET A 128 -36.22 -2.99 -4.63
N GLY A 129 -37.39 -2.90 -3.99
CA GLY A 129 -38.69 -3.22 -4.57
C GLY A 129 -39.21 -2.16 -5.55
N VAL A 130 -38.93 -0.88 -5.28
CA VAL A 130 -39.20 0.23 -6.21
C VAL A 130 -38.20 0.20 -7.38
N GLY A 131 -36.95 -0.20 -7.13
CA GLY A 131 -35.93 -0.42 -8.18
C GLY A 131 -36.21 -1.63 -9.08
N MET A 132 -36.75 -2.73 -8.56
CA MET A 132 -37.18 -3.89 -9.36
C MET A 132 -38.47 -3.59 -10.15
N GLY A 133 -39.32 -2.67 -9.66
CA GLY A 133 -40.44 -2.12 -10.43
C GLY A 133 -40.00 -1.28 -11.64
N ALA A 134 -38.80 -0.70 -11.61
CA ALA A 134 -38.22 0.05 -12.73
C ALA A 134 -37.44 -0.82 -13.74
N ILE A 135 -37.11 -2.07 -13.39
CA ILE A 135 -36.42 -3.03 -14.28
C ILE A 135 -37.42 -4.05 -14.86
N GLY A 136 -38.64 -4.13 -14.33
CA GLY A 136 -39.73 -5.03 -14.76
C GLY A 136 -40.38 -4.73 -16.11
N GLY A 137 -39.73 -3.98 -17.01
CA GLY A 137 -40.22 -3.67 -18.36
C GLY A 137 -40.24 -4.85 -19.35
N VAL A 138 -40.20 -6.10 -18.87
CA VAL A 138 -40.17 -7.32 -19.71
C VAL A 138 -41.31 -8.31 -19.39
N VAL A 139 -42.36 -7.89 -18.69
CA VAL A 139 -43.58 -8.70 -18.51
C VAL A 139 -44.63 -8.31 -19.59
N PRO A 140 -45.18 -9.28 -20.36
CA PRO A 140 -46.14 -9.02 -21.44
C PRO A 140 -47.45 -8.41 -20.91
N PRO A 141 -48.19 -7.67 -21.76
CA PRO A 141 -49.12 -6.64 -21.32
C PRO A 141 -50.44 -7.20 -20.78
N THR A 142 -50.83 -6.72 -19.60
CA THR A 142 -52.24 -6.67 -19.18
C THR A 142 -52.88 -5.38 -19.72
N PRO A 143 -54.11 -5.39 -20.27
CA PRO A 143 -54.67 -4.23 -20.94
C PRO A 143 -55.32 -3.26 -19.95
N GLY A 144 -54.82 -2.03 -19.89
CA GLY A 144 -55.56 -0.89 -19.35
C GLY A 144 -54.75 0.06 -18.49
N VAL A 145 -54.79 1.33 -18.87
CA VAL A 145 -54.56 2.56 -18.10
C VAL A 145 -53.13 3.05 -17.82
N GLY A 146 -52.74 4.10 -18.58
CA GLY A 146 -52.24 5.35 -18.01
C GLY A 146 -50.74 5.59 -18.00
N ALA A 147 -50.22 6.23 -19.05
CA ALA A 147 -48.88 6.81 -19.09
C ALA A 147 -48.73 7.98 -18.10
N GLY A 148 -47.72 7.90 -17.24
CA GLY A 148 -47.21 9.03 -16.45
C GLY A 148 -45.68 9.03 -16.50
N ALA A 149 -45.11 9.98 -17.24
CA ALA A 149 -43.67 10.18 -17.33
C ALA A 149 -43.14 10.71 -15.98
N ALA A 150 -42.16 10.03 -15.39
CA ALA A 150 -41.40 10.52 -14.24
C ALA A 150 -39.96 10.84 -14.67
N ALA A 151 -39.58 12.11 -14.51
CA ALA A 151 -38.24 12.66 -14.74
C ALA A 151 -37.19 12.03 -13.81
N PRO A 152 -35.89 12.01 -14.19
CA PRO A 152 -34.84 11.42 -13.36
C PRO A 152 -34.72 12.14 -12.02
N ALA A 153 -34.88 11.39 -10.92
CA ALA A 153 -34.71 11.89 -9.57
C ALA A 153 -33.23 12.28 -9.36
N GLN A 154 -33.02 13.57 -9.17
CA GLN A 154 -31.74 14.21 -8.94
C GLN A 154 -31.19 13.74 -7.57
N ALA A 155 -30.01 13.12 -7.57
CA ALA A 155 -29.36 12.68 -6.35
C ALA A 155 -29.10 13.87 -5.41
N ASP A 156 -29.44 13.71 -4.13
CA ASP A 156 -29.34 14.75 -3.11
C ASP A 156 -27.87 15.23 -2.96
N PRO A 157 -27.58 16.53 -3.19
CA PRO A 157 -26.24 17.09 -3.07
C PRO A 157 -25.58 16.84 -1.71
N ALA A 158 -26.36 16.78 -0.64
CA ALA A 158 -25.85 16.54 0.71
C ALA A 158 -25.30 15.10 0.88
N ALA A 159 -25.94 14.12 0.23
CA ALA A 159 -25.50 12.72 0.28
C ALA A 159 -24.18 12.52 -0.50
N GLN A 160 -24.00 13.23 -1.62
CA GLN A 160 -22.76 13.20 -2.40
C GLN A 160 -21.59 13.82 -1.62
N LEU A 161 -21.82 14.93 -0.92
CA LEU A 161 -20.81 15.59 -0.08
C LEU A 161 -20.33 14.70 1.07
N ALA A 162 -21.23 13.95 1.70
CA ALA A 162 -20.87 12.99 2.75
C ALA A 162 -19.99 11.85 2.20
N GLN A 163 -20.26 11.40 0.97
CA GLN A 163 -19.48 10.37 0.30
C GLN A 163 -18.07 10.86 -0.07
N TYR A 164 -17.94 12.09 -0.57
CA TYR A 164 -16.63 12.68 -0.84
C TYR A 164 -15.83 12.93 0.43
N LYS A 165 -16.47 13.31 1.55
CA LYS A 165 -15.77 13.49 2.82
C LYS A 165 -15.19 12.17 3.33
N LYS A 166 -15.93 11.09 3.18
CA LYS A 166 -15.43 9.75 3.53
C LYS A 166 -14.21 9.36 2.68
N MET A 167 -14.23 9.67 1.38
CA MET A 167 -13.08 9.42 0.50
C MET A 167 -11.84 10.23 0.90
N LEU A 168 -12.02 11.46 1.39
CA LEU A 168 -10.93 12.29 1.94
C LEU A 168 -10.36 11.68 3.24
N ASP A 169 -11.25 11.28 4.16
CA ASP A 169 -10.85 10.68 5.44
C ASP A 169 -10.16 9.30 5.24
N ASP A 170 -10.55 8.56 4.20
CA ASP A 170 -9.93 7.30 3.79
C ASP A 170 -8.62 7.49 2.98
N GLY A 171 -8.20 8.74 2.71
CA GLY A 171 -6.98 9.08 1.97
C GLY A 171 -7.03 8.75 0.48
N LEU A 172 -8.22 8.50 -0.08
CA LEU A 172 -8.43 8.17 -1.49
C LEU A 172 -8.41 9.42 -2.41
N ILE A 173 -8.70 10.59 -1.84
CA ILE A 173 -8.67 11.88 -2.55
C ILE A 173 -7.96 12.93 -1.70
N THR A 174 -7.42 13.95 -2.36
CA THR A 174 -6.76 15.06 -1.66
C THR A 174 -7.79 16.12 -1.21
N GLN A 175 -7.36 17.01 -0.32
CA GLN A 175 -8.20 18.15 0.13
C GLN A 175 -8.65 19.03 -1.05
N GLU A 176 -7.78 19.22 -2.04
CA GLU A 176 -8.06 20.00 -3.24
C GLU A 176 -9.13 19.34 -4.13
N ASP A 177 -9.09 18.01 -4.26
CA ASP A 177 -10.09 17.23 -5.00
C ASP A 177 -11.47 17.30 -4.34
N PHE A 178 -11.51 17.20 -3.01
CA PHE A 178 -12.75 17.33 -2.24
C PHE A 178 -13.40 18.71 -2.44
N ASP A 179 -12.60 19.78 -2.41
CA ASP A 179 -13.10 21.15 -2.58
C ASP A 179 -13.59 21.41 -4.02
N ALA A 180 -12.95 20.84 -5.03
CA ALA A 180 -13.39 20.91 -6.42
C ALA A 180 -14.73 20.16 -6.64
N LEU A 181 -14.87 18.97 -6.07
CA LEU A 181 -16.10 18.17 -6.13
C LEU A 181 -17.25 18.84 -5.38
N LYS A 182 -16.97 19.45 -4.22
CA LYS A 182 -17.96 20.21 -3.44
C LYS A 182 -18.52 21.40 -4.22
N LYS A 183 -17.67 22.17 -4.91
CA LYS A 183 -18.11 23.28 -5.77
C LYS A 183 -18.98 22.80 -6.93
N LYS A 184 -18.57 21.70 -7.58
CA LYS A 184 -19.32 21.08 -8.67
C LYS A 184 -20.70 20.56 -8.23
N THR A 185 -20.78 19.97 -7.04
CA THR A 185 -22.03 19.41 -6.49
C THR A 185 -22.98 20.49 -5.96
N LEU A 186 -22.45 21.60 -5.43
CA LEU A 186 -23.26 22.75 -4.97
C LEU A 186 -23.52 23.79 -6.06
N GLY A 187 -22.95 23.63 -7.25
CA GLY A 187 -23.15 24.54 -8.40
C GLY A 187 -22.49 25.92 -8.25
N LEU A 188 -21.36 25.99 -7.54
CA LEU A 188 -20.61 27.22 -7.23
C LEU A 188 -19.34 27.39 -8.09
#